data_AF-A0A954P7G2-F1
#
_entry.id   AF-A0A954P7G2-F1
#
_cell.length_a   1.000
_cell.length_b   1.000
_cell.length_c   1.000
_cell.angle_alpha   90.00
_cell.angle_beta   90.00
_cell.angle_gamma   90.00
#
_symmetry.space_group_name_H-M   'P 1'
#
loop_
_entity.id
_entity.type
_entity.pdbx_description
1 polymer ?
#
loop_
_entity_poly.entity_id
_entity_poly.type
_entity_poly.pdbx_seq_one_letter_code
_entity_poly.pdbx_strand_id
1 'polypeptide(L)'
;LLPNPPGAKYFDALTWNIERMFHSGRAVIPIERTLFTSGVLEAALKSRKAGQPLETPHLNVTYKAPVDSGYFRGGVSAIERRDD
;
A
#
# COMPACT_ATOMS: atom_id res chain seq x y z
N LEU A 1 18.60 0.06 -17.53
CA LEU A 1 17.19 0.46 -17.62
C LEU A 1 16.43 -0.73 -18.17
N LEU A 2 15.32 -1.12 -17.52
CA LEU A 2 14.48 -2.20 -18.03
C LEU A 2 14.05 -1.88 -19.48
N PRO A 3 13.98 -2.88 -20.38
CA PRO A 3 13.56 -2.63 -21.76
C PRO A 3 12.15 -2.06 -21.80
N ASN A 4 11.84 -1.26 -22.82
CA ASN A 4 10.49 -0.75 -23.06
C ASN A 4 9.60 -1.84 -23.70
N PRO A 5 8.66 -2.44 -22.94
CA PRO A 5 7.25 -2.64 -23.37
C PRO A 5 6.30 -2.17 -22.22
N PRO A 6 4.99 -2.48 -22.09
CA PRO A 6 3.99 -1.70 -21.30
C PRO A 6 4.10 -1.89 -19.77
N GLY A 7 5.31 -1.89 -19.22
CA GLY A 7 5.66 -2.44 -17.90
C GLY A 7 6.38 -1.48 -16.97
N ALA A 8 6.05 -0.19 -16.98
CA ALA A 8 6.59 0.77 -16.01
C ALA A 8 5.52 1.48 -15.15
N LYS A 9 4.26 1.02 -15.19
CA LYS A 9 3.13 1.65 -14.48
C LYS A 9 2.84 1.10 -13.07
N TYR A 10 3.74 0.30 -12.50
CA TYR A 10 3.52 -0.36 -11.20
C TYR A 10 3.31 0.62 -10.04
N PHE A 11 3.91 1.81 -10.14
CA PHE A 11 3.85 2.83 -9.11
C PHE A 11 2.82 3.92 -9.39
N ASP A 12 2.15 3.93 -10.55
CA ASP A 12 1.27 5.03 -10.95
C ASP A 12 0.15 5.26 -9.93
N ALA A 13 -0.51 4.19 -9.48
CA ALA A 13 -1.54 4.28 -8.46
C ALA A 13 -0.97 4.78 -7.12
N LEU A 14 0.26 4.39 -6.76
CA LEU A 14 0.91 4.87 -5.55
C LEU A 14 1.19 6.37 -5.65
N THR A 15 1.85 6.80 -6.73
CA THR A 15 2.22 8.20 -6.98
C THR A 15 0.98 9.09 -7.04
N TRP A 16 -0.06 8.67 -7.74
CA TRP A 16 -1.34 9.40 -7.82
C TRP A 16 -1.98 9.64 -6.45
N ASN A 17 -2.00 8.61 -5.60
CA ASN A 17 -2.56 8.74 -4.26
C ASN A 17 -1.67 9.60 -3.33
N ILE A 18 -0.34 9.57 -3.50
CA ILE A 18 0.59 10.47 -2.80
C ILE A 18 0.32 11.93 -3.21
N GLU A 19 0.18 12.21 -4.50
CA GLU A 19 -0.13 13.57 -5.00
C GLU A 19 -1.47 14.09 -4.44
N ARG A 20 -2.51 13.25 -4.39
CA ARG A 20 -3.80 13.60 -3.77
C ARG A 20 -3.66 13.90 -2.28
N MET A 21 -2.83 13.14 -1.56
CA MET A 21 -2.55 13.39 -0.15
C MET A 21 -1.89 14.77 0.03
N PHE A 22 -0.90 15.12 -0.80
CA PHE A 22 -0.27 16.44 -0.74
C PHE A 22 -1.24 17.57 -1.05
N HIS A 23 -2.08 17.43 -2.08
CA HIS A 23 -3.05 18.46 -2.45
C HIS A 23 -4.15 18.65 -1.40
N SER A 24 -4.64 17.56 -0.81
CA SER A 24 -5.76 17.61 0.14
C SER A 24 -5.34 17.79 1.60
N GLY A 25 -4.07 17.55 1.94
CA GLY A 25 -3.58 17.48 3.31
C GLY A 25 -4.17 16.32 4.12
N ARG A 26 -4.87 15.37 3.48
CA ARG A 26 -5.56 14.24 4.13
C ARG A 26 -4.95 12.93 3.67
N ALA A 27 -4.68 12.04 4.61
CA ALA A 27 -4.18 10.71 4.28
C ALA A 27 -5.21 9.92 3.45
N VAL A 28 -4.76 9.27 2.39
CA VAL A 28 -5.59 8.42 1.49
C VAL A 28 -6.02 7.12 2.15
N ILE A 29 -5.32 6.70 3.20
CA ILE A 29 -5.61 5.51 4.00
C ILE A 29 -5.37 5.81 5.48
N PRO A 30 -6.04 5.10 6.41
CA PRO A 30 -5.78 5.24 7.83
C PRO A 30 -4.37 4.76 8.19
N ILE A 31 -3.67 5.50 9.06
CA ILE A 31 -2.29 5.20 9.48
C ILE A 31 -2.20 3.90 10.29
N GLU A 32 -3.32 3.50 10.89
CA GLU A 32 -3.52 2.27 11.64
C GLU A 32 -3.14 1.04 10.80
N ARG A 33 -3.33 1.08 9.47
CA ARG A 33 -2.87 0.01 8.56
C ARG A 33 -1.36 -0.21 8.68
N THR A 34 -0.59 0.88 8.63
CA THR A 34 0.88 0.80 8.71
C THR A 34 1.29 0.32 10.09
N LEU A 35 0.72 0.91 11.15
CA LEU A 35 1.01 0.49 12.53
C LEU A 35 0.70 -0.99 12.76
N PHE A 36 -0.46 -1.45 12.30
CA PHE A 36 -0.90 -2.83 12.46
C PHE A 36 -0.01 -3.81 11.70
N THR A 37 0.25 -3.56 10.42
CA THR A 37 1.09 -4.45 9.60
C THR A 37 2.53 -4.52 10.10
N SER A 38 3.12 -3.39 10.49
CA SER A 38 4.45 -3.35 11.11
C SER A 38 4.50 -4.08 12.45
N GLY A 39 3.51 -3.86 13.32
CA GLY A 39 3.45 -4.50 14.65
C GLY A 39 3.25 -6.02 14.56
N VAL A 40 2.39 -6.48 13.64
CA VAL A 40 2.20 -7.93 13.38
C VAL A 40 3.50 -8.56 12.88
N LEU A 41 4.20 -7.92 11.95
CA LEU A 41 5.47 -8.43 11.42
C LEU A 41 6.54 -8.48 12.51
N GLU A 42 6.64 -7.44 13.34
CA GLU A 42 7.56 -7.40 14.47
C GLU A 42 7.28 -8.54 15.46
N ALA A 43 6.02 -8.73 15.86
CA ALA A 43 5.62 -9.78 16.78
C ALA A 43 5.92 -11.18 16.21
N ALA A 44 5.66 -11.39 14.92
CA ALA A 44 5.96 -12.65 14.24
C ALA A 44 7.47 -12.94 14.22
N LEU A 45 8.30 -11.95 13.93
CA LEU A 45 9.76 -12.10 13.95
C LEU A 45 10.28 -12.39 15.36
N LYS A 46 9.74 -11.71 16.38
CA LYS A 46 10.07 -11.98 17.79
C LYS A 46 9.64 -13.37 18.23
N SER A 47 8.43 -13.80 17.87
CA SER A 47 7.91 -15.15 18.17
C SER A 47 8.78 -16.23 17.53
N ARG A 48 9.13 -16.07 16.24
CA ARG A 48 10.03 -16.98 15.53
C ARG A 48 11.40 -17.09 16.21
N LYS A 49 11.96 -15.96 16.66
CA LYS A 49 13.24 -15.93 17.38
C LYS A 49 13.14 -16.62 18.75
N ALA A 50 12.02 -16.46 19.45
CA ALA A 50 11.80 -17.07 20.76
C ALA A 50 11.42 -18.56 20.69
N GLY A 51 11.02 -19.06 19.51
CA GLY A 51 10.58 -20.45 19.33
C GLY A 51 9.21 -20.77 19.97
N GLN A 52 8.43 -19.74 20.32
CA GLN A 52 7.14 -19.89 20.99
C GLN A 52 6.17 -18.77 20.58
N PRO A 53 4.85 -19.01 20.66
CA PRO A 53 3.84 -17.97 20.45
C PRO A 53 4.04 -16.80 21.42
N LEU A 54 3.69 -15.58 20.98
CA LEU A 54 3.67 -14.39 21.83
C LEU A 54 2.24 -13.84 21.90
N GLU A 55 1.80 -13.54 23.12
CA GLU A 55 0.57 -12.79 23.34
C GLU A 55 0.76 -11.33 22.87
N THR A 56 -0.24 -10.83 22.13
CA THR A 56 -0.17 -9.50 21.50
C THR A 56 -1.42 -8.65 21.81
N PRO A 57 -1.77 -8.42 23.08
CA PRO A 57 -2.97 -7.65 23.45
C PRO A 57 -2.95 -6.21 22.91
N HIS A 58 -1.76 -5.64 22.72
CA HIS A 58 -1.56 -4.31 22.11
C HIS A 58 -1.84 -4.29 20.60
N LEU A 59 -1.91 -5.45 19.93
CA LEU A 59 -2.33 -5.59 18.54
C LEU A 59 -3.82 -5.94 18.40
N ASN A 60 -4.61 -5.89 19.48
CA ASN A 60 -6.07 -6.06 19.41
C ASN A 60 -6.75 -4.81 18.81
N VAL A 61 -6.45 -4.52 17.55
CA VAL A 61 -6.89 -3.33 16.82
C VAL A 61 -7.88 -3.75 15.75
N THR A 62 -9.04 -3.08 15.70
CA THR A 62 -9.99 -3.23 14.59
C THR A 62 -9.68 -2.21 13.50
N TYR A 63 -9.09 -2.67 12.40
CA TYR A 63 -8.87 -1.82 11.22
C TYR A 63 -10.09 -1.82 10.30
N LYS A 64 -10.63 -0.63 10.02
CA LYS A 64 -11.69 -0.43 9.00
C LYS A 64 -11.06 0.09 7.73
N ALA A 65 -10.97 -0.77 6.71
CA ALA A 65 -10.48 -0.37 5.40
C ALA A 65 -11.43 0.64 4.73
N PRO A 66 -10.91 1.64 3.99
CA PRO A 66 -11.74 2.46 3.11
C PRO A 66 -12.44 1.62 2.04
N VAL A 67 -13.66 2.04 1.65
CA VAL A 67 -14.41 1.41 0.56
C VAL A 67 -13.64 1.52 -0.76
N ASP A 68 -12.99 2.66 -1.00
CA ASP A 68 -12.09 2.82 -2.12
C ASP A 68 -10.67 2.37 -1.75
N SER A 69 -10.25 1.27 -2.34
CA SER A 69 -8.92 0.69 -2.21
C SER A 69 -7.82 1.50 -2.90
N GLY A 70 -8.15 2.48 -3.74
CA GLY A 70 -7.19 3.35 -4.42
C GLY A 70 -6.39 2.69 -5.55
N TYR A 71 -6.70 1.44 -5.92
CA TYR A 71 -6.14 0.80 -7.12
C TYR A 71 -6.85 1.30 -8.38
N PHE A 72 -6.14 1.37 -9.49
CA PHE A 72 -6.71 1.79 -10.76
C PHE A 72 -7.60 0.71 -11.37
N ARG A 73 -8.88 1.02 -11.56
CA ARG A 73 -9.90 0.17 -12.18
C ARG A 73 -10.00 0.49 -13.67
N GLY A 74 -9.04 0.03 -14.46
CA GLY A 74 -9.01 0.20 -15.91
C GLY A 74 -7.97 -0.70 -16.56
N GLY A 75 -8.08 -0.93 -17.88
CA GLY A 75 -6.97 -1.53 -18.61
C GLY A 75 -5.73 -0.66 -18.43
N VAL A 76 -4.55 -1.26 -18.23
CA VAL A 76 -3.27 -0.56 -18.27
C VAL A 76 -3.15 0.05 -19.66
N SER A 77 -3.63 1.27 -19.84
CA SER A 77 -3.94 1.79 -21.17
C SER A 77 -2.67 1.83 -21.99
N ALA A 78 -2.79 1.23 -23.18
CA ALA A 78 -1.85 1.32 -24.27
C ALA A 78 -1.42 2.78 -24.44
N ILE A 79 -0.14 2.95 -24.75
CA ILE A 79 0.42 4.23 -25.17
C ILE A 79 -0.49 4.78 -26.26
N GLU A 80 -1.28 5.81 -25.96
CA GLU A 80 -1.84 6.67 -26.99
C GLU A 80 -0.62 7.26 -27.70
N ARG A 81 -0.35 6.80 -28.93
CA ARG A 81 0.61 7.48 -29.78
C ARG A 81 0.11 8.91 -29.90
N ARG A 82 0.93 9.87 -29.48
CA ARG A 82 0.75 11.22 -29.99
C ARG A 82 1.17 11.17 -31.45
N ASP A 83 0.21 11.41 -32.33
CA ASP A 83 0.48 11.69 -33.72
C ASP A 83 0.77 13.19 -33.81
N ASP A 84 2.05 13.55 -33.66
CA ASP A 84 2.62 14.86 -34.00
C ASP A 84 4.03 14.70 -34.61
#